data_AF-A0A0F9N7U0-F1
#
_entry.id   AF-A0A0F9N7U0-F1
#
_cell.length_a   1.000
_cell.length_b   1.000
_cell.length_c   1.000
_cell.angle_alpha   90.00
_cell.angle_beta   90.00
_cell.angle_gamma   90.00
#
_symmetry.space_group_name_H-M   'P 1'
#
loop_
_entity.id
_entity.type
_entity.pdbx_description
1 polymer ?
#
loop_
_entity_poly.entity_id
_entity_poly.type
_entity_poly.pdbx_seq_one_letter_code
_entity_poly.pdbx_strand_id
1 'polypeptide(L)'
;MAMTHEQRKEKRKEWDTRYREKHLEDVRKRSRGWAAKERKENPEAAREAWGKSNAKRYRDNKEKVVLANKASAEKRRARDPEGYREARRLRQHNLRKTSLNYRISQNLRSRLYSALRGYERGKVSAVRHLGCTVPELRARIEAMFEPGMRWDNYGEWHIDHVLPFGGFDLTVESNVEMLCHYSNLQPLWAEENLKKGAKK
;
A
#
# COMPACT_ATOMS: atom_id res chain seq x y z
N MET A 1 -12.47 -63.61 -0.45
CA MET A 1 -13.09 -62.51 0.32
C MET A 1 -13.22 -61.29 -0.58
N ALA A 2 -14.42 -60.73 -0.73
CA ALA A 2 -14.64 -59.57 -1.59
C ALA A 2 -14.04 -58.30 -0.95
N MET A 3 -13.32 -57.49 -1.74
CA MET A 3 -12.74 -56.22 -1.26
C MET A 3 -13.84 -55.29 -0.74
N THR A 4 -13.58 -54.61 0.37
CA THR A 4 -14.48 -53.62 0.96
C THR A 4 -14.59 -52.38 0.09
N HIS A 5 -15.63 -51.56 0.30
CA HIS A 5 -15.83 -50.31 -0.44
C HIS A 5 -14.62 -49.37 -0.32
N GLU A 6 -14.06 -49.24 0.88
CA GLU A 6 -12.89 -48.39 1.15
C GLU A 6 -11.63 -48.90 0.43
N GLN A 7 -11.42 -50.22 0.42
CA GLN A 7 -10.30 -50.84 -0.30
C GLN A 7 -10.39 -50.64 -1.82
N ARG A 8 -11.61 -50.63 -2.39
CA ARG A 8 -11.83 -50.35 -3.82
C ARG A 8 -11.58 -48.87 -4.14
N LYS A 9 -11.95 -47.96 -3.24
CA LYS A 9 -11.74 -46.52 -3.38
C LYS A 9 -10.25 -46.16 -3.34
N GLU A 10 -9.49 -46.74 -2.42
CA GLU A 10 -8.04 -46.55 -2.34
C GLU A 10 -7.31 -47.14 -3.55
N LYS A 11 -7.64 -48.37 -3.97
CA LYS A 11 -7.05 -48.94 -5.20
C LYS A 11 -7.32 -48.10 -6.44
N ARG A 12 -8.53 -47.52 -6.55
CA ARG A 12 -8.86 -46.62 -7.65
C ARG A 12 -8.04 -45.33 -7.61
N LYS A 13 -7.84 -44.76 -6.42
CA LYS A 13 -7.03 -43.56 -6.23
C LYS A 13 -5.55 -43.80 -6.55
N GLU A 14 -5.00 -44.93 -6.16
CA GLU A 14 -3.63 -45.35 -6.51
C GLU A 14 -3.48 -45.56 -8.03
N TRP A 15 -4.46 -46.21 -8.66
CA TRP A 15 -4.49 -46.41 -10.11
C TRP A 15 -4.57 -45.07 -10.86
N ASP A 16 -5.48 -44.17 -10.45
CA ASP A 16 -5.64 -42.84 -11.03
C ASP A 16 -4.35 -42.02 -10.89
N THR A 17 -3.65 -42.15 -9.76
CA THR A 17 -2.37 -41.45 -9.52
C THR A 17 -1.29 -41.95 -10.47
N ARG A 18 -1.08 -43.27 -10.56
CA ARG A 18 -0.09 -43.89 -11.45
C ARG A 18 -0.39 -43.61 -12.93
N TYR A 19 -1.67 -43.60 -13.31
CA TYR A 19 -2.09 -43.26 -14.66
C TYR A 19 -1.77 -41.79 -14.98
N ARG A 20 -2.08 -40.86 -14.08
CA ARG A 20 -1.78 -39.42 -14.25
C ARG A 20 -0.28 -39.15 -14.31
N GLU A 21 0.55 -39.90 -13.58
CA GLU A 21 2.01 -39.78 -13.65
C GLU A 21 2.56 -40.23 -15.00
N LYS A 22 2.14 -41.40 -15.49
CA LYS A 22 2.58 -41.93 -16.78
C LYS A 22 2.05 -41.14 -17.99
N HIS A 23 0.89 -40.51 -17.86
CA HIS A 23 0.24 -39.75 -18.93
C HIS A 23 0.19 -38.25 -18.64
N LEU A 24 1.11 -37.74 -17.83
CA LEU A 24 1.09 -36.37 -17.32
C LEU A 24 1.08 -35.32 -18.45
N GLU A 25 1.86 -35.55 -19.50
CA GLU A 25 1.94 -34.63 -20.64
C GLU A 25 0.64 -34.60 -21.45
N ASP A 26 0.03 -35.75 -21.70
CA ASP A 26 -1.25 -35.86 -22.41
C ASP A 26 -2.39 -35.25 -21.60
N VAL A 27 -2.42 -35.49 -20.29
CA VAL A 27 -3.39 -34.87 -19.37
C VAL A 27 -3.22 -33.35 -19.36
N ARG A 28 -1.99 -32.85 -19.31
CA ARG A 28 -1.70 -31.41 -19.39
C ARG A 28 -2.09 -30.82 -20.74
N LYS A 29 -1.81 -31.51 -21.84
CA LYS A 29 -2.17 -31.07 -23.20
C LYS A 29 -3.68 -30.98 -23.37
N ARG A 30 -4.43 -32.00 -22.92
CA ARG A 30 -5.90 -31.99 -22.92
C ARG A 30 -6.47 -30.87 -22.03
N SER A 31 -5.94 -30.71 -20.82
CA SER A 31 -6.35 -29.64 -19.91
C SER A 31 -6.11 -28.24 -20.48
N ARG A 32 -4.96 -28.01 -21.14
CA ARG A 32 -4.68 -26.76 -21.85
C ARG A 32 -5.66 -26.52 -23.00
N GLY A 33 -5.96 -27.57 -23.79
CA GLY A 33 -6.91 -27.50 -24.89
C GLY A 33 -8.33 -27.18 -24.42
N TRP A 34 -8.78 -27.81 -23.34
CA TRP A 34 -10.08 -27.53 -22.72
C TRP A 34 -10.15 -26.09 -22.19
N ALA A 35 -9.13 -25.65 -21.44
CA ALA A 35 -9.07 -24.27 -20.93
C ALA A 35 -8.92 -23.21 -22.03
N ALA A 36 -8.38 -23.55 -23.20
CA ALA A 36 -8.31 -22.66 -24.36
C ALA A 36 -9.67 -22.56 -25.07
N LYS A 37 -10.38 -23.69 -25.21
CA LYS A 37 -11.74 -23.75 -25.73
C LYS A 37 -12.72 -22.98 -24.85
N GLU A 38 -12.69 -23.20 -23.55
CA GLU A 38 -13.53 -22.50 -22.57
C GLU A 38 -13.28 -20.98 -22.55
N ARG A 39 -12.02 -20.55 -22.68
CA ARG A 39 -11.67 -19.12 -22.82
C ARG A 39 -12.21 -18.48 -24.10
N LYS A 40 -12.39 -19.26 -25.16
CA LYS A 40 -12.93 -18.79 -26.45
C LYS A 40 -14.46 -18.75 -26.44
N GLU A 41 -15.09 -19.76 -25.85
CA GLU A 41 -16.54 -19.92 -25.81
C GLU A 41 -17.22 -19.12 -24.69
N ASN A 42 -16.54 -18.94 -23.55
CA ASN A 42 -17.04 -18.15 -22.42
C ASN A 42 -15.92 -17.28 -21.79
N PRO A 43 -15.52 -16.19 -22.47
CA PRO A 43 -14.38 -15.37 -22.06
C PRO A 43 -14.58 -14.67 -20.72
N GLU A 44 -15.81 -14.31 -20.36
CA GLU A 44 -16.11 -13.62 -19.10
C GLU A 44 -16.01 -14.57 -17.91
N ALA A 45 -16.66 -15.74 -17.97
CA ALA A 45 -16.56 -16.74 -16.91
C ALA A 45 -15.11 -17.25 -16.74
N ALA A 46 -14.37 -17.41 -17.83
CA ALA A 46 -12.97 -17.80 -17.77
C ALA A 46 -12.09 -16.71 -17.12
N ARG A 47 -12.34 -15.42 -17.39
CA ARG A 47 -11.67 -14.29 -16.73
C ARG A 47 -11.99 -14.24 -15.24
N GLU A 48 -13.26 -14.44 -14.88
CA GLU A 48 -13.69 -14.44 -13.48
C GLU A 48 -13.09 -15.62 -12.69
N ALA A 49 -13.14 -16.84 -13.25
CA ALA A 49 -12.53 -18.03 -12.67
C ALA A 49 -11.01 -17.87 -12.52
N TRP A 50 -10.34 -17.31 -13.53
CA TRP A 50 -8.92 -16.98 -13.45
C TRP A 50 -8.65 -15.94 -12.37
N GLY A 51 -9.45 -14.88 -12.28
CA GLY A 51 -9.35 -13.84 -11.25
C GLY A 51 -9.45 -14.42 -9.84
N LYS A 52 -10.46 -15.26 -9.59
CA LYS A 52 -10.67 -15.97 -8.31
C LYS A 52 -9.48 -16.88 -7.95
N SER A 53 -9.04 -17.70 -8.90
CA SER A 53 -7.91 -18.63 -8.70
C SER A 53 -6.59 -17.89 -8.48
N ASN A 54 -6.33 -16.84 -9.26
CA ASN A 54 -5.16 -16.00 -9.13
C ASN A 54 -5.14 -15.24 -7.80
N ALA A 55 -6.28 -14.68 -7.36
CA ALA A 55 -6.41 -14.02 -6.06
C ALA A 55 -6.12 -14.98 -4.89
N LYS A 56 -6.61 -16.23 -4.97
CA LYS A 56 -6.28 -17.28 -4.00
C LYS A 56 -4.79 -17.60 -4.01
N ARG A 57 -4.19 -17.82 -5.18
CA ARG A 57 -2.76 -18.08 -5.33
C ARG A 57 -1.88 -16.96 -4.76
N TYR A 58 -2.26 -15.70 -4.98
CA TYR A 58 -1.58 -14.53 -4.43
C TYR A 58 -1.72 -14.45 -2.91
N ARG A 59 -2.88 -14.79 -2.34
CA ARG A 59 -3.05 -14.89 -0.88
C ARG A 59 -2.16 -15.97 -0.29
N ASP A 60 -2.24 -17.19 -0.82
CA ASP A 60 -1.55 -18.37 -0.29
C ASP A 60 -0.02 -18.25 -0.44
N ASN A 61 0.47 -17.47 -1.42
CA ASN A 61 1.91 -17.26 -1.65
C ASN A 61 2.37 -15.82 -1.38
N LYS A 62 1.57 -15.00 -0.68
CA LYS A 62 1.84 -13.57 -0.50
C LYS A 62 3.26 -13.31 -0.02
N GLU A 63 3.71 -14.03 1.00
CA GLU A 63 5.04 -13.89 1.58
C GLU A 63 6.16 -14.22 0.59
N LYS A 64 6.05 -15.36 -0.11
CA LYS A 64 7.02 -15.76 -1.13
C LYS A 64 7.14 -14.72 -2.25
N VAL A 65 6.01 -14.19 -2.71
CA VAL A 65 5.97 -13.14 -3.73
C VAL A 65 6.63 -11.85 -3.22
N VAL A 66 6.32 -11.44 -1.99
CA VAL A 66 6.91 -10.25 -1.37
C VAL A 66 8.42 -10.40 -1.23
N LEU A 67 8.91 -11.55 -0.77
CA LEU A 67 10.33 -11.83 -0.62
C LEU A 67 11.05 -11.83 -1.97
N ALA A 68 10.49 -12.50 -2.98
CA ALA A 68 11.07 -12.53 -4.32
C ALA A 68 11.14 -11.12 -4.95
N ASN A 69 10.09 -10.31 -4.76
CA ASN A 69 10.06 -8.92 -5.21
C ASN A 69 11.11 -8.06 -4.51
N LYS A 70 11.28 -8.25 -3.19
CA LYS A 70 12.29 -7.55 -2.40
C LYS A 70 13.70 -7.89 -2.88
N ALA A 71 14.02 -9.18 -3.02
CA ALA A 71 15.32 -9.64 -3.52
C ALA A 71 15.61 -9.12 -4.94
N SER A 72 14.59 -9.08 -5.81
CA SER A 72 14.73 -8.52 -7.16
C SER A 72 14.99 -7.02 -7.13
N ALA A 73 14.34 -6.27 -6.24
CA ALA A 73 14.58 -4.84 -6.05
C ALA A 73 16.00 -4.56 -5.52
N GLU A 74 16.49 -5.38 -4.59
CA GLU A 74 17.85 -5.31 -4.06
C GLU A 74 18.89 -5.56 -5.15
N LYS A 75 18.71 -6.60 -5.96
CA LYS A 75 19.59 -6.88 -7.11
C LYS A 75 19.64 -5.72 -8.11
N ARG A 76 18.49 -5.11 -8.43
CA ARG A 76 18.45 -3.92 -9.30
C ARG A 76 19.21 -2.74 -8.69
N ARG A 77 19.00 -2.49 -7.39
CA ARG A 77 19.69 -1.41 -6.66
C ARG A 77 21.19 -1.63 -6.58
N ALA A 78 21.65 -2.88 -6.46
CA ALA A 78 23.07 -3.21 -6.40
C ALA A 78 23.75 -3.12 -7.78
N ARG A 79 23.05 -3.48 -8.87
CA ARG A 79 23.59 -3.43 -10.23
C ARG A 79 23.88 -2.01 -10.69
N ASP A 80 22.97 -1.09 -10.43
CA ASP A 80 23.11 0.32 -10.78
C ASP A 80 22.54 1.21 -9.65
N PRO A 81 23.37 1.52 -8.64
CA PRO A 81 22.94 2.35 -7.51
C PRO A 81 22.59 3.78 -7.92
N GLU A 82 23.24 4.32 -8.95
CA GLU A 82 23.05 5.70 -9.37
C GLU A 82 21.77 5.88 -10.17
N GLY A 83 21.56 5.09 -11.22
CA GLY A 83 20.32 5.13 -11.99
C GLY A 83 19.10 4.77 -11.14
N TYR A 84 19.24 3.86 -10.16
CA TYR A 84 18.17 3.62 -9.19
C TYR A 84 17.83 4.86 -8.34
N ARG A 85 18.85 5.57 -7.84
CA ARG A 85 18.65 6.81 -7.06
C ARG A 85 18.02 7.90 -7.93
N GLU A 86 18.48 8.05 -9.16
CA GLU A 86 17.96 9.01 -10.12
C GLU A 86 16.50 8.72 -10.49
N ALA A 87 16.18 7.49 -10.91
CA ALA A 87 14.81 7.09 -11.23
C ALA A 87 13.86 7.31 -10.05
N ARG A 88 14.33 6.99 -8.83
CA ARG A 88 13.57 7.24 -7.59
C ARG A 88 13.38 8.75 -7.33
N ARG A 89 14.39 9.58 -7.59
CA ARG A 89 14.31 11.05 -7.47
C ARG A 89 13.31 11.62 -8.47
N LEU A 90 13.41 11.22 -9.75
CA LEU A 90 12.51 11.66 -10.82
C LEU A 90 11.06 11.26 -10.54
N ARG A 91 10.82 10.02 -10.11
CA ARG A 91 9.47 9.56 -9.72
C ARG A 91 8.89 10.40 -8.59
N GLN A 92 9.68 10.67 -7.55
CA GLN A 92 9.22 11.49 -6.42
C GLN A 92 8.93 12.93 -6.86
N HIS A 93 9.82 13.52 -7.66
CA HIS A 93 9.62 14.84 -8.24
C HIS A 93 8.32 14.91 -9.06
N ASN A 94 8.09 13.94 -9.94
CA ASN A 94 6.88 13.89 -10.76
C ASN A 94 5.62 13.72 -9.90
N LEU A 95 5.63 12.82 -8.91
CA LEU A 95 4.51 12.65 -7.98
C LEU A 95 4.24 13.91 -7.15
N ARG A 96 5.28 14.65 -6.75
CA ARG A 96 5.11 15.95 -6.09
C ARG A 96 4.50 17.00 -7.02
N LYS A 97 4.70 16.91 -8.34
CA LYS A 97 4.08 17.84 -9.29
C LYS A 97 2.64 17.43 -9.62
N THR A 98 2.37 16.14 -9.81
CA THR A 98 1.11 15.65 -10.38
C THR A 98 0.09 15.20 -9.33
N SER A 99 0.51 14.87 -8.11
CA SER A 99 -0.38 14.34 -7.09
C SER A 99 -0.37 15.21 -5.84
N LEU A 100 -1.44 15.99 -5.66
CA LEU A 100 -1.66 16.80 -4.47
C LEU A 100 -1.72 15.94 -3.19
N ASN A 101 -2.42 14.81 -3.25
CA ASN A 101 -2.47 13.86 -2.13
C ASN A 101 -1.08 13.36 -1.75
N TYR A 102 -0.21 13.11 -2.73
CA TYR A 102 1.19 12.74 -2.46
C TYR A 102 1.93 13.88 -1.76
N ARG A 103 1.81 15.13 -2.24
CA ARG A 103 2.42 16.31 -1.60
C ARG A 103 1.98 16.46 -0.14
N ILE A 104 0.67 16.46 0.11
CA ILE A 104 0.08 16.57 1.46
C ILE A 104 0.67 15.47 2.36
N SER A 105 0.64 14.22 1.89
CA SER A 105 1.14 13.08 2.65
C SER A 105 2.64 13.17 2.95
N GLN A 106 3.45 13.73 2.05
CA GLN A 106 4.88 13.94 2.28
C GLN A 106 5.11 15.07 3.31
N ASN A 107 4.37 16.16 3.20
CA ASN A 107 4.48 17.30 4.09
C ASN A 107 4.09 16.94 5.54
N LEU A 108 2.99 16.21 5.72
CA LEU A 108 2.57 15.68 7.04
C LEU A 108 3.63 14.79 7.66
N ARG A 109 4.20 13.85 6.88
CA ARG A 109 5.28 12.97 7.35
C ARG A 109 6.53 13.75 7.74
N SER A 110 6.91 14.75 6.94
CA SER A 110 8.09 15.58 7.22
C SER A 110 7.93 16.39 8.51
N ARG A 111 6.73 16.94 8.77
CA ARG A 111 6.39 17.63 10.01
C ARG A 111 6.47 16.69 11.21
N LEU A 112 5.82 15.53 11.13
CA LEU A 112 5.87 14.53 12.19
C LEU A 112 7.31 14.07 12.46
N TYR A 113 8.09 13.79 11.42
CA TYR A 113 9.50 13.39 11.57
C TYR A 113 10.33 14.46 12.28
N SER A 114 10.06 15.73 12.00
CA SER A 114 10.75 16.84 12.65
C SER A 114 10.37 16.93 14.13
N ALA A 115 9.09 16.73 14.46
CA ALA A 115 8.60 16.72 15.85
C ALA A 115 9.12 15.52 16.66
N LEU A 116 9.27 14.35 16.04
CA LEU A 116 9.76 13.12 16.68
C LEU A 116 11.30 13.01 16.69
N ARG A 117 12.03 14.08 16.36
CA ARG A 117 13.49 14.05 16.41
C ARG A 117 13.93 13.85 17.87
N GLY A 118 14.58 12.73 18.17
CA GLY A 118 15.01 12.37 19.53
C GLY A 118 14.09 11.35 20.23
N TYR A 119 12.95 11.00 19.63
CA TYR A 119 12.04 9.97 20.12
C TYR A 119 12.22 8.64 19.37
N GLU A 120 11.75 7.53 19.97
CA GLU A 120 11.75 6.22 19.33
C GLU A 120 10.98 6.25 18.00
N ARG A 121 11.64 5.77 16.94
CA ARG A 121 11.07 5.75 15.59
C ARG A 121 10.25 4.50 15.36
N GLY A 122 9.19 4.62 14.55
CA GLY A 122 8.53 3.47 13.92
C GLY A 122 7.15 3.09 14.47
N LYS A 123 6.78 3.58 15.66
CA LYS A 123 5.43 3.34 16.23
C LYS A 123 4.37 4.29 15.65
N VAL A 124 4.78 5.48 15.21
CA VAL A 124 3.87 6.55 14.76
C VAL A 124 3.95 6.77 13.26
N SER A 125 2.79 6.99 12.62
CA SER A 125 2.72 7.39 11.21
C SER A 125 1.67 8.46 10.98
N ALA A 126 2.07 9.60 10.40
CA ALA A 126 1.20 10.74 10.12
C ALA A 126 -0.01 10.42 9.25
N VAL A 127 0.08 9.40 8.37
CA VAL A 127 -1.04 9.04 7.48
C VAL A 127 -1.89 7.93 8.09
N ARG A 128 -1.28 6.94 8.73
CA ARG A 128 -1.99 5.87 9.46
C ARG A 128 -2.84 6.43 10.61
N HIS A 129 -2.28 7.38 11.35
CA HIS A 129 -2.89 7.99 12.54
C HIS A 129 -3.74 9.21 12.20
N LEU A 130 -4.00 9.46 10.92
CA LEU A 130 -4.75 10.61 10.45
C LEU A 130 -6.23 10.54 10.84
N GLY A 131 -6.77 9.35 11.10
CA GLY A 131 -8.20 9.13 11.39
C GLY A 131 -9.12 9.27 10.17
N CYS A 132 -8.57 9.55 8.98
CA CYS A 132 -9.28 9.57 7.71
C CYS A 132 -8.30 9.29 6.56
N THR A 133 -8.84 9.12 5.35
CA THR A 133 -8.04 9.06 4.12
C THR A 133 -7.55 10.46 3.72
N VAL A 134 -6.47 10.52 2.93
CA VAL A 134 -5.93 11.81 2.44
C VAL A 134 -6.94 12.60 1.57
N PRO A 135 -7.75 11.96 0.70
CA PRO A 135 -8.84 12.66 0.02
C PRO A 135 -9.88 13.26 0.98
N GLU A 136 -10.26 12.55 2.04
CA GLU A 136 -11.20 13.07 3.05
C GLU A 136 -10.60 14.24 3.83
N LEU A 137 -9.31 14.13 4.23
CA LEU A 137 -8.59 15.24 4.84
C LEU A 137 -8.62 16.46 3.93
N ARG A 138 -8.37 16.28 2.63
CA ARG A 138 -8.38 17.37 1.66
C ARG A 138 -9.73 18.09 1.65
N ALA A 139 -10.84 17.36 1.58
CA ALA A 139 -12.17 17.95 1.62
C ALA A 139 -12.43 18.72 2.94
N ARG A 140 -11.98 18.17 4.08
CA ARG A 140 -12.11 18.85 5.38
C ARG A 140 -11.28 20.13 5.48
N ILE A 141 -10.03 20.10 5.03
CA ILE A 141 -9.15 21.27 5.00
C ILE A 141 -9.72 22.35 4.10
N GLU A 142 -10.25 21.98 2.94
CA GLU A 142 -10.87 22.91 1.99
C GLU A 142 -12.12 23.59 2.57
N ALA A 143 -12.90 22.88 3.40
CA ALA A 143 -14.02 23.47 4.13
C ALA A 143 -13.59 24.46 5.22
N MET A 144 -12.31 24.50 5.60
CA MET A 144 -11.75 25.43 6.59
C MET A 144 -10.92 26.56 5.94
N PHE A 145 -10.96 26.70 4.61
CA PHE A 145 -10.20 27.73 3.92
C PHE A 145 -10.63 29.14 4.29
N GLU A 146 -9.63 29.98 4.53
CA GLU A 146 -9.79 31.42 4.67
C GLU A 146 -9.79 32.10 3.28
N PRO A 147 -10.25 33.37 3.19
CA PRO A 147 -10.23 34.12 1.94
C PRO A 147 -8.86 34.07 1.25
N GLY A 148 -8.84 33.62 -0.01
CA GLY A 148 -7.62 33.52 -0.83
C GLY A 148 -6.90 32.16 -0.79
N MET A 149 -7.25 31.27 0.15
CA MET A 149 -6.70 29.92 0.18
C MET A 149 -7.32 29.05 -0.91
N ARG A 150 -6.48 28.36 -1.68
CA ARG A 150 -6.88 27.37 -2.68
C ARG A 150 -5.82 26.28 -2.79
N TRP A 151 -6.18 25.13 -3.35
CA TRP A 151 -5.19 24.06 -3.54
C TRP A 151 -4.07 24.44 -4.51
N ASP A 152 -4.36 25.32 -5.48
CA ASP A 152 -3.39 25.79 -6.47
C ASP A 152 -2.25 26.61 -5.85
N ASN A 153 -2.54 27.36 -4.78
CA ASN A 153 -1.54 28.11 -4.02
C ASN A 153 -1.08 27.39 -2.74
N TYR A 154 -1.32 26.07 -2.64
CA TYR A 154 -0.78 25.26 -1.55
C TYR A 154 0.75 25.33 -1.51
N GLY A 155 1.30 25.86 -0.42
CA GLY A 155 2.69 26.31 -0.32
C GLY A 155 2.80 27.76 0.16
N GLU A 156 1.85 28.62 -0.23
CA GLU A 156 1.64 29.94 0.39
C GLU A 156 0.94 29.81 1.75
N TRP A 157 0.09 28.78 1.87
CA TRP A 157 -0.45 28.29 3.13
C TRP A 157 -0.09 26.82 3.33
N HIS A 158 -0.18 26.35 4.57
CA HIS A 158 0.23 25.04 5.02
C HIS A 158 -0.86 24.36 5.84
N ILE A 159 -0.83 23.02 5.89
CA ILE A 159 -1.56 22.27 6.91
C ILE A 159 -0.70 22.25 8.16
N ASP A 160 -1.22 22.83 9.24
CA ASP A 160 -0.58 22.94 10.54
C ASP A 160 -1.41 22.26 11.64
N HIS A 161 -0.80 22.02 12.80
CA HIS A 161 -1.46 21.41 13.94
C HIS A 161 -2.02 22.49 14.87
N VAL A 162 -3.29 22.39 15.24
CA VAL A 162 -3.93 23.29 16.22
C VAL A 162 -3.17 23.20 17.55
N LEU A 163 -3.10 21.99 18.11
CA LEU A 163 -2.30 21.67 19.29
C LEU A 163 -0.85 21.34 18.87
N PRO A 164 0.15 22.04 19.43
CA PRO A 164 1.55 21.81 19.08
C PRO A 164 2.09 20.55 19.75
N PHE A 165 2.98 19.82 19.05
CA PHE A 165 3.68 18.66 19.61
C PHE A 165 4.48 18.96 20.89
N GLY A 166 5.02 20.18 21.03
CA GLY A 166 5.89 20.55 22.16
C GLY A 166 5.20 20.61 23.52
N GLY A 167 3.87 20.54 23.57
CA GLY A 167 3.10 20.55 24.82
C GLY A 167 2.77 19.15 25.35
N PHE A 168 3.23 18.07 24.70
CA PHE A 168 2.82 16.71 25.01
C PHE A 168 4.01 15.76 25.13
N ASP A 169 3.87 14.74 25.97
CA ASP A 169 4.80 13.63 26.02
C ASP A 169 4.59 12.72 24.79
N LEU A 170 5.54 12.76 23.87
CA LEU A 170 5.49 12.00 22.62
C LEU A 170 5.96 10.53 22.77
N THR A 171 6.34 10.10 23.98
CA THR A 171 6.55 8.68 24.29
C THR A 171 5.24 7.92 24.46
N VAL A 172 4.15 8.65 24.77
CA VAL A 172 2.80 8.11 24.92
C VAL A 172 2.12 8.06 23.55
N GLU A 173 1.80 6.86 23.06
CA GLU A 173 1.25 6.65 21.71
C GLU A 173 -0.07 7.40 21.48
N SER A 174 -0.97 7.41 22.47
CA SER A 174 -2.27 8.10 22.37
C SER A 174 -2.12 9.62 22.19
N ASN A 175 -1.10 10.25 22.78
CA ASN A 175 -0.81 11.67 22.56
C ASN A 175 -0.46 11.90 21.08
N VAL A 176 0.37 11.03 20.51
CA VAL A 176 0.80 11.21 19.12
C VAL A 176 -0.32 10.91 18.12
N GLU A 177 -1.17 9.93 18.42
CA GLU A 177 -2.38 9.65 17.64
C GLU A 177 -3.33 10.85 17.62
N MET A 178 -3.65 11.39 18.81
CA MET A 178 -4.46 12.60 18.94
C MET A 178 -3.85 13.77 18.18
N LEU A 179 -2.54 13.97 18.30
CA LEU A 179 -1.85 15.06 17.60
C LEU A 179 -1.87 14.88 16.07
N CYS A 180 -1.79 13.65 15.56
CA CYS A 180 -1.84 13.37 14.12
C CYS A 180 -3.25 13.32 13.53
N HIS A 181 -4.28 13.22 14.37
CA HIS A 181 -5.66 13.06 13.94
C HIS A 181 -6.14 14.28 13.15
N TYR A 182 -6.99 14.08 12.13
CA TYR A 182 -7.44 15.14 11.22
C TYR A 182 -8.13 16.31 11.95
N SER A 183 -8.75 16.06 13.10
CA SER A 183 -9.41 17.09 13.91
C SER A 183 -8.44 18.08 14.55
N ASN A 184 -7.15 17.73 14.64
CA ASN A 184 -6.09 18.60 15.12
C ASN A 184 -5.37 19.34 13.97
N LEU A 185 -5.84 19.22 12.73
CA LEU A 185 -5.21 19.85 11.57
C LEU A 185 -6.04 21.05 11.07
N GLN A 186 -5.36 22.11 10.67
CA GLN A 186 -5.97 23.32 10.12
C GLN A 186 -5.16 23.85 8.92
N PRO A 187 -5.78 24.53 7.94
CA PRO A 187 -5.04 25.39 7.04
C PRO A 187 -4.54 26.62 7.80
N LEU A 188 -3.33 27.08 7.49
CA LEU A 188 -2.73 28.26 8.10
C LEU A 188 -1.80 28.92 7.09
N TRP A 189 -1.85 30.25 6.93
CA TRP A 189 -0.91 30.94 6.03
C TRP A 189 0.53 30.71 6.49
N ALA A 190 1.46 30.58 5.52
CA ALA A 190 2.85 30.26 5.83
C ALA A 190 3.47 31.32 6.77
N GLU A 191 3.13 32.60 6.57
CA GLU A 191 3.58 33.70 7.42
C GLU A 191 3.09 33.57 8.88
N GLU A 192 1.83 33.20 9.08
CA GLU A 192 1.25 32.99 10.41
C GLU A 192 1.84 31.76 11.08
N ASN A 193 2.06 30.69 10.31
CA ASN A 193 2.73 29.49 10.78
C ASN A 193 4.17 29.77 11.23
N LEU A 194 4.91 30.63 10.52
CA LEU A 194 6.25 31.07 10.93
C LEU A 194 6.21 31.87 12.24
N LYS A 195 5.26 32.82 12.37
CA LYS A 195 5.05 33.58 13.60
C LYS A 195 4.68 32.69 14.79
N LYS A 196 3.87 31.64 14.56
CA LYS A 196 3.50 30.64 15.56
C LYS A 196 4.71 29.81 16.02
N GLY A 197 5.60 29.45 15.09
CA GLY A 197 6.83 28.71 15.39
C GLY A 197 7.85 29.50 16.21
N ALA A 198 7.89 30.83 16.06
CA ALA A 198 8.80 31.72 16.78
C ALA A 198 8.42 31.97 18.26
N LYS A 199 7.23 31.51 18.70
CA LYS A 199 6.74 31.66 20.09
C LYS A 199 7.04 30.44 20.97
N LYS A 200 7.94 29.55 20.55
CA LYS A 200 8.32 28.35 21.29
C LYS A 200 9.53 28.58 22.18
#